data_AF-A0A800C6A9-F1
#
_entry.id   AF-A0A800C6A9-F1
#
_cell.length_a   1.000
_cell.length_b   1.000
_cell.length_c   1.000
_cell.angle_alpha   90.00
_cell.angle_beta   90.00
_cell.angle_gamma   90.00
#
_symmetry.space_group_name_H-M   'P 1'
#
loop_
_entity.id
_entity.type
_entity.pdbx_description
1 polymer ?
#
loop_
_entity_poly.entity_id
_entity_poly.type
_entity_poly.pdbx_seq_one_letter_code
_entity_poly.pdbx_strand_id
1 'polypeptide(L)'
;MDVANVRLVFENGCVANITASRISLKNMRKIRIFQKDTYVSVDYANHDITIVRKDGEGTKLPIPGMSLKRTSFEEADSLESELEAFVGSVRNRGVPLVSGRDGRNALGVALGIMGQIEETNKKFLSDKDTLWAVADKR
;
A
#
# COMPACT_ATOMS: atom_id res chain seq x y z
N MET A 1 -9.42 1.40 16.27
CA MET A 1 -8.59 2.19 15.35
C MET A 1 -9.30 2.28 14.02
N ASP A 2 -9.59 3.48 13.54
CA ASP A 2 -10.32 3.66 12.28
C ASP A 2 -9.45 4.16 11.14
N VAL A 3 -8.26 4.69 11.46
CA VAL A 3 -7.24 5.13 10.51
C VAL A 3 -5.86 4.72 11.02
N ALA A 4 -4.99 4.24 10.13
CA ALA A 4 -3.57 4.04 10.37
C ALA A 4 -2.75 4.65 9.24
N ASN A 5 -1.61 5.24 9.60
CA ASN A 5 -0.54 5.64 8.70
C ASN A 5 0.73 4.91 9.11
N VAL A 6 1.34 4.20 8.16
CA VAL A 6 2.50 3.35 8.38
C VAL A 6 3.59 3.73 7.39
N ARG A 7 4.81 3.89 7.87
CA ARG A 7 6.01 4.07 7.04
C ARG A 7 6.92 2.85 7.20
N LEU A 8 7.03 2.05 6.16
CA LEU A 8 7.94 0.92 6.08
C LEU A 8 9.22 1.35 5.37
N VAL A 9 10.36 0.96 5.92
CA VAL A 9 11.69 1.13 5.31
C VAL A 9 12.28 -0.26 5.10
N PHE A 10 12.55 -0.60 3.85
CA PHE A 10 13.13 -1.89 3.48
C PHE A 10 14.66 -1.82 3.55
N GLU A 11 15.31 -2.97 3.67
CA GLU A 11 16.78 -3.09 3.73
C GLU A 11 17.48 -2.44 2.53
N ASN A 12 16.84 -2.48 1.36
CA ASN A 12 17.34 -1.85 0.14
C ASN A 12 17.13 -0.33 0.08
N GLY A 13 16.64 0.29 1.16
CA GLY A 13 16.35 1.72 1.22
C GLY A 13 15.02 2.14 0.57
N CYS A 14 14.25 1.21 0.00
CA CYS A 14 12.90 1.50 -0.48
C CYS A 14 12.02 1.91 0.71
N VAL A 15 11.12 2.87 0.48
CA VAL A 15 10.18 3.35 1.49
C VAL A 15 8.76 3.20 0.98
N ALA A 16 7.90 2.56 1.76
CA ALA A 16 6.47 2.47 1.50
C ALA A 16 5.70 3.23 2.57
N ASN A 17 4.91 4.22 2.14
CA ASN A 17 3.94 4.88 3.00
C ASN A 17 2.56 4.28 2.73
N ILE A 18 1.94 3.70 3.75
CA ILE A 18 0.66 2.99 3.66
C ILE A 18 -0.34 3.72 4.55
N THR A 19 -1.52 4.01 4.00
CA THR A 19 -2.63 4.57 4.77
C THR A 19 -3.85 3.67 4.60
N ALA A 20 -4.43 3.26 5.72
CA ALA A 20 -5.66 2.47 5.76
C ALA A 20 -6.68 3.20 6.63
N SER A 21 -7.92 3.34 6.15
CA SER A 21 -8.99 4.04 6.85
C SER A 21 -10.34 3.38 6.56
N ARG A 22 -11.07 3.01 7.60
CA ARG A 22 -12.44 2.48 7.50
C ARG A 22 -13.51 3.57 7.44
N ILE A 23 -13.16 4.79 7.84
CA ILE A 23 -14.08 5.94 7.96
C ILE A 23 -13.84 6.99 6.86
N SER A 24 -13.22 6.58 5.75
CA SER A 24 -13.00 7.47 4.60
C SER A 24 -14.30 7.77 3.88
N LEU A 25 -14.53 9.06 3.56
CA LEU A 25 -15.71 9.52 2.83
C LEU A 25 -15.78 9.02 1.38
N LYS A 26 -14.63 8.71 0.78
CA LYS A 26 -14.53 8.19 -0.59
C LYS A 26 -13.82 6.83 -0.56
N ASN A 27 -14.37 5.85 -1.26
CA ASN A 27 -13.68 4.59 -1.50
C ASN A 27 -12.46 4.88 -2.39
N MET A 28 -11.27 4.51 -1.92
CA MET A 28 -10.02 4.74 -2.63
C MET A 28 -9.10 3.54 -2.43
N ARG A 29 -8.72 2.92 -3.54
CA ARG A 29 -7.72 1.86 -3.60
C ARG A 29 -6.69 2.27 -4.64
N LYS A 30 -5.61 2.90 -4.20
CA LYS A 30 -4.63 3.53 -5.10
C LYS A 30 -3.21 3.21 -4.67
N ILE A 31 -2.39 2.77 -5.62
CA ILE A 31 -0.94 2.57 -5.43
C ILE A 31 -0.19 3.57 -6.31
N ARG A 32 0.86 4.17 -5.76
CA ARG A 32 1.77 5.06 -6.48
C ARG A 32 3.19 4.57 -6.29
N ILE A 33 3.89 4.37 -7.41
CA ILE A 33 5.27 3.90 -7.45
C ILE A 33 6.11 5.01 -8.06
N PHE A 34 7.16 5.39 -7.35
CA PHE A 34 8.12 6.40 -7.78
C PHE A 34 9.47 5.73 -8.02
N GLN A 35 9.96 5.83 -9.24
CA GLN A 35 11.29 5.40 -9.65
C GLN A 35 12.04 6.61 -10.21
N LYS A 36 13.37 6.48 -10.38
CA LYS A 36 14.24 7.56 -10.85
C LYS A 36 13.72 8.27 -12.10
N ASP A 37 13.25 7.51 -13.08
CA ASP A 37 12.83 8.01 -14.39
C ASP A 37 11.39 7.61 -14.75
N THR A 38 10.60 7.13 -13.78
CA THR A 38 9.23 6.66 -14.01
C THR A 38 8.35 6.85 -12.78
N TYR A 39 7.13 7.31 -13.01
CA TYR A 39 6.04 7.36 -12.04
C TYR A 39 4.89 6.48 -12.55
N VAL A 40 4.38 5.61 -11.68
CA VAL A 40 3.22 4.77 -11.98
C VAL A 40 2.17 5.01 -10.92
N SER A 41 0.93 5.25 -11.34
CA SER A 41 -0.23 5.37 -10.48
C SER A 41 -1.29 4.39 -10.95
N VAL A 42 -1.72 3.50 -10.06
CA VAL A 42 -2.79 2.55 -10.31
C VAL A 42 -3.95 2.87 -9.39
N ASP A 43 -5.09 3.24 -9.95
CA ASP A 43 -6.35 3.46 -9.26
C ASP A 43 -7.27 2.25 -9.48
N TYR A 44 -7.32 1.36 -8.49
CA TYR A 44 -8.08 0.12 -8.56
C TYR A 44 -9.60 0.35 -8.52
N ALA A 45 -10.06 1.49 -8.00
CA ALA A 45 -11.49 1.78 -7.96
C ALA A 45 -12.01 2.27 -9.32
N ASN A 46 -11.18 3.02 -10.06
CA ASN A 46 -11.54 3.62 -11.35
C ASN A 46 -10.96 2.89 -12.57
N HIS A 47 -10.24 1.80 -12.35
CA HIS A 47 -9.53 1.05 -13.39
C HIS A 47 -8.54 1.90 -14.21
N ASP A 48 -7.93 2.91 -13.59
CA ASP A 48 -7.00 3.82 -14.26
C ASP A 48 -5.55 3.48 -13.90
N ILE A 49 -4.73 3.28 -14.93
CA ILE A 49 -3.29 3.19 -14.83
C ILE A 49 -2.71 4.40 -15.56
N THR A 50 -2.01 5.24 -14.81
CA THR A 50 -1.24 6.37 -15.33
C THR A 50 0.25 6.09 -15.18
N ILE A 51 0.99 6.08 -16.28
CA ILE A 51 2.45 5.94 -16.33
C ILE A 51 3.03 7.23 -16.89
N VAL A 52 3.94 7.86 -16.15
CA VAL A 52 4.74 8.99 -16.60
C VAL A 52 6.20 8.56 -16.66
N ARG A 53 6.87 8.73 -17.79
CA ARG A 53 8.26 8.31 -17.97
C ARG A 53 9.09 9.46 -18.52
N LYS A 54 10.33 9.60 -18.05
CA LYS A 54 11.31 10.51 -18.64
C LYS A 54 11.94 9.84 -19.86
N ASP A 55 11.57 10.28 -21.06
CA ASP A 55 12.09 9.76 -22.33
C ASP A 55 12.63 10.84 -23.27
N GLY A 56 12.56 12.11 -22.89
CA GLY A 56 13.10 13.22 -23.68
C GLY A 56 12.26 13.59 -24.91
N GLU A 57 11.20 12.84 -25.22
CA GLU A 57 10.36 13.03 -26.41
C GLU A 57 9.01 13.71 -26.08
N GLY A 58 8.62 13.73 -24.81
CA GLY A 58 7.38 14.35 -24.35
C GLY A 58 7.38 15.88 -24.39
N THR A 59 6.94 16.46 -25.53
CA THR A 59 6.86 17.90 -25.75
C THR A 59 5.50 18.53 -25.38
N LYS A 60 4.48 17.72 -25.06
CA LYS A 60 3.08 18.18 -24.83
C LYS A 60 2.49 17.82 -23.46
N LEU A 61 3.34 17.63 -22.45
CA LEU A 61 2.89 17.24 -21.12
C LEU A 61 3.20 18.31 -20.08
N PRO A 62 2.51 18.30 -18.91
CA PRO A 62 2.72 19.28 -17.84
C PRO A 62 4.17 19.33 -17.33
N ILE A 63 4.97 18.31 -17.64
CA ILE A 63 6.39 18.19 -17.30
C ILE A 63 7.18 18.01 -18.62
N PRO A 64 7.96 19.02 -19.05
CA PRO A 64 8.77 18.93 -20.26
C PRO A 64 9.75 17.74 -20.22
N GLY A 65 9.83 16.97 -21.31
CA GLY A 65 10.76 15.84 -21.44
C GLY A 65 10.27 14.53 -20.81
N MET A 66 8.99 14.45 -20.44
CA MET A 66 8.34 13.22 -19.99
C MET A 66 7.17 12.83 -20.89
N SER A 67 7.02 11.55 -21.21
CA SER A 67 5.81 10.98 -21.79
C SER A 67 4.79 10.54 -20.73
N LEU A 68 3.52 10.52 -21.13
CA LEU A 68 2.38 10.10 -20.33
C LEU A 68 1.63 9.04 -21.13
N LYS A 69 1.47 7.88 -20.51
CA LYS A 69 0.61 6.82 -21.00
C LYS A 69 -0.50 6.60 -19.99
N ARG A 70 -1.75 6.70 -20.44
CA ARG A 70 -2.91 6.24 -19.67
C ARG A 70 -3.42 4.95 -20.29
N THR A 71 -3.75 3.99 -19.43
CA THR A 71 -4.30 2.70 -19.82
C THR A 71 -5.21 2.20 -18.70
N SER A 72 -6.01 1.19 -18.96
CA SER A 72 -6.83 0.52 -17.97
C SER A 72 -6.43 -0.96 -17.93
N PHE A 73 -6.71 -1.63 -16.82
CA PHE A 73 -6.66 -3.09 -16.81
C PHE A 73 -7.97 -3.64 -17.38
N GLU A 74 -7.90 -4.83 -17.98
CA GLU A 74 -9.09 -5.53 -18.48
C GLU A 74 -10.02 -5.87 -17.30
N GLU A 75 -11.31 -5.79 -17.54
CA GLU A 75 -12.34 -6.16 -16.57
C GLU A 75 -12.45 -7.68 -16.53
N ALA A 76 -11.48 -8.32 -15.86
CA ALA A 76 -11.47 -9.75 -15.59
C ALA A 76 -11.94 -9.99 -14.15
N ASP A 77 -12.65 -11.10 -13.92
CA ASP A 77 -12.99 -11.52 -12.55
C ASP A 77 -11.69 -11.92 -11.84
N SER A 78 -11.24 -11.07 -10.93
CA SER A 78 -10.00 -11.27 -10.19
C SER A 78 -10.04 -12.51 -9.30
N LEU A 79 -11.22 -12.88 -8.78
CA LEU A 79 -11.37 -14.05 -7.93
C LEU A 79 -11.35 -15.32 -8.78
N GLU A 80 -12.03 -15.32 -9.92
CA GLU A 80 -11.95 -16.41 -10.88
C GLU A 80 -10.50 -16.63 -11.33
N SER A 81 -9.82 -15.56 -11.73
CA SER A 81 -8.41 -15.61 -12.17
C SER A 81 -7.47 -16.14 -11.06
N GLU A 82 -7.69 -15.74 -9.81
CA GLU A 82 -6.92 -16.25 -8.65
C GLU A 82 -7.16 -17.74 -8.42
N LEU A 83 -8.42 -18.18 -8.48
CA LEU A 83 -8.80 -19.58 -8.29
C LEU A 83 -8.28 -20.46 -9.42
N GLU A 84 -8.35 -20.01 -10.67
CA GLU A 84 -7.77 -20.70 -11.82
C GLU A 84 -6.25 -20.86 -11.67
N ALA A 85 -5.55 -19.80 -11.27
CA ALA A 85 -4.11 -19.85 -11.03
C ALA A 85 -3.75 -20.82 -9.89
N PHE A 86 -4.54 -20.83 -8.81
CA PHE A 86 -4.37 -21.75 -7.70
C PHE A 86 -4.58 -23.20 -8.13
N VAL A 87 -5.71 -23.52 -8.77
CA VAL A 87 -6.03 -24.88 -9.26
C VAL A 87 -4.98 -25.34 -10.27
N GLY A 88 -4.55 -24.47 -11.17
CA GLY A 88 -3.47 -24.74 -12.12
C GLY A 88 -2.16 -25.11 -11.42
N SER A 89 -1.78 -24.38 -10.37
CA SER A 89 -0.59 -24.67 -9.57
C SER A 89 -0.69 -26.04 -8.89
N VAL A 90 -1.85 -26.38 -8.31
CA VAL A 90 -2.08 -27.69 -7.68
C VAL A 90 -1.98 -28.83 -8.71
N ARG A 91 -2.67 -28.71 -9.85
CA ARG A 91 -2.68 -29.73 -10.91
C ARG A 91 -1.29 -30.01 -11.46
N ASN A 92 -0.52 -28.95 -11.70
CA ASN A 92 0.81 -29.03 -12.29
C ASN A 92 1.92 -29.24 -11.25
N ARG A 93 1.59 -29.32 -9.96
CA ARG A 93 2.55 -29.32 -8.84
C ARG A 93 3.56 -28.16 -8.95
N GLY A 94 3.08 -27.02 -9.43
CA GLY A 94 3.86 -25.80 -9.62
C GLY A 94 3.90 -24.94 -8.36
N VAL A 95 4.82 -23.97 -8.35
CA VAL A 95 4.87 -22.93 -7.31
C VAL A 95 3.77 -21.90 -7.62
N PRO A 96 2.83 -21.62 -6.68
CA PRO A 96 1.80 -20.62 -6.90
C PRO A 96 2.39 -19.20 -6.98
N LEU A 97 1.67 -18.29 -7.64
CA LEU A 97 2.05 -16.88 -7.75
C LEU A 97 2.25 -16.21 -6.38
N VAL A 98 1.44 -16.60 -5.40
CA VAL A 98 1.59 -16.19 -3.99
C VAL A 98 1.67 -17.46 -3.15
N SER A 99 2.81 -17.70 -2.53
CA SER A 99 3.03 -18.89 -1.70
C SER A 99 2.56 -18.68 -0.26
N GLY A 100 2.39 -19.77 0.47
CA GLY A 100 2.15 -19.69 1.92
C GLY A 100 3.28 -19.00 2.69
N ARG A 101 4.51 -19.00 2.15
CA ARG A 101 5.64 -18.27 2.72
C ARG A 101 5.47 -16.76 2.55
N ASP A 102 4.97 -16.32 1.40
CA ASP A 102 4.67 -14.91 1.15
C ASP A 102 3.56 -14.43 2.07
N GLY A 103 2.48 -15.21 2.20
CA GLY A 103 1.39 -14.93 3.14
C GLY A 103 1.86 -14.82 4.59
N ARG A 104 2.71 -15.75 5.05
CA ARG A 104 3.30 -15.70 6.40
C ARG A 104 4.15 -14.46 6.61
N ASN A 105 4.98 -14.09 5.63
CA ASN A 105 5.83 -12.91 5.73
C ASN A 105 4.99 -11.63 5.79
N ALA A 106 3.96 -11.52 4.95
CA ALA A 106 3.03 -10.40 4.96
C ALA A 106 2.29 -10.28 6.30
N LEU A 107 1.82 -11.40 6.85
CA LEU A 107 1.20 -11.44 8.18
C LEU A 107 2.19 -10.99 9.28
N GLY A 108 3.45 -11.42 9.21
CA GLY A 108 4.48 -10.99 10.16
C GLY A 108 4.66 -9.47 10.17
N VAL A 109 4.69 -8.83 8.99
CA VAL A 109 4.73 -7.37 8.88
C VAL A 109 3.48 -6.72 9.47
N ALA A 110 2.28 -7.26 9.16
CA ALA A 110 1.02 -6.73 9.68
C ALA A 110 0.94 -6.80 11.22
N LEU A 111 1.36 -7.91 11.81
CA LEU A 111 1.41 -8.07 13.27
C LEU A 111 2.42 -7.11 13.91
N GLY A 112 3.59 -6.91 13.28
CA GLY A 112 4.57 -5.93 13.74
C GLY A 112 4.03 -4.49 13.74
N ILE A 113 3.28 -4.11 12.71
CA ILE A 113 2.59 -2.81 12.63
C ILE A 113 1.57 -2.68 13.77
N MET A 114 0.74 -3.71 13.99
CA MET A 114 -0.26 -3.70 15.06
C MET A 114 0.38 -3.53 16.44
N GLY A 115 1.49 -4.24 16.71
CA GLY A 115 2.24 -4.08 17.95
C GLY A 115 2.73 -2.65 18.17
N GLN A 116 3.33 -2.01 17.15
CA GLN A 116 3.80 -0.63 17.26
C GLN A 116 2.66 0.37 17.52
N ILE A 117 1.50 0.16 16.89
CA ILE A 117 0.31 0.98 17.10
C ILE A 117 -0.18 0.84 18.55
N GLU A 118 -0.26 -0.39 19.06
CA GLU A 118 -0.68 -0.66 20.43
C GLU A 118 0.27 -0.06 21.47
N GLU A 119 1.59 -0.20 21.28
CA GLU A 119 2.59 0.40 22.15
C GLU A 119 2.49 1.93 22.18
N THR A 120 2.32 2.55 21.00
CA THR A 120 2.16 4.00 20.88
C THR A 120 0.90 4.47 21.60
N ASN A 121 -0.22 3.76 21.45
CA ASN A 121 -1.46 4.09 22.15
C ASN A 121 -1.33 3.96 23.67
N LYS A 122 -0.66 2.91 24.17
CA LYS A 122 -0.40 2.72 25.61
C LYS A 122 0.43 3.86 26.20
N LYS A 123 1.53 4.26 25.54
CA LYS A 123 2.35 5.40 25.96
C LYS A 123 1.53 6.68 26.02
N PHE A 124 0.76 6.95 24.97
CA PHE A 124 -0.08 8.16 24.90
C PHE A 124 -1.14 8.22 26.01
N LEU A 125 -1.77 7.08 26.35
CA LEU A 125 -2.74 7.01 27.44
C LEU A 125 -2.07 7.18 28.82
N SER A 126 -0.92 6.53 29.04
CA SER A 126 -0.14 6.69 30.28
C SER A 126 0.36 8.13 30.50
N ASP A 127 0.77 8.81 29.44
CA ASP A 127 1.23 10.20 29.50
C ASP A 127 0.06 11.15 29.80
N LYS A 128 -1.13 10.89 29.22
CA LYS A 128 -2.35 11.61 29.58
C LYS A 128 -2.72 11.40 31.03
N ASP A 129 -2.54 10.18 31.55
CA ASP A 129 -2.83 9.88 32.95
C ASP A 129 -1.96 10.65 33.93
N THR A 130 -0.70 10.83 33.54
CA THR A 130 0.25 11.64 34.29
C THR A 130 -0.09 13.13 34.20
N LEU A 131 -0.53 13.63 33.05
CA LEU A 131 -0.86 15.04 32.84
C LEU A 131 -2.13 15.49 33.59
N TRP A 132 -3.19 14.66 33.66
CA TRP A 132 -4.39 15.03 34.43
C TRP A 132 -4.17 14.93 35.94
N ALA A 133 -3.37 13.96 36.41
CA ALA A 133 -3.04 13.84 37.84
C ALA A 133 -2.22 15.04 38.38
N VAL A 134 -1.48 15.73 37.50
CA VAL A 134 -0.76 16.98 37.83
C VAL A 134 -1.69 18.19 37.77
N ALA A 135 -2.68 18.20 36.87
CA ALA A 135 -3.66 19.28 36.74
C ALA A 135 -4.65 19.34 37.92
N ASP A 136 -5.03 18.20 38.48
CA ASP A 136 -5.98 18.09 39.62
C ASP A 136 -5.37 18.46 40.99
N LYS A 137 -4.06 18.76 41.05
CA LYS A 137 -3.33 19.17 42.26
C LYS A 137 -3.09 20.69 42.34
N ARG A 138 -3.81 21.51 41.57
CA ARG A 138 -3.81 22.97 41.64
C ARG A 138 -5.21 23.50 41.89
#